data_AF-A0A6B0WEG1-F1
#
_entry.id   AF-A0A6B0WEG1-F1
#
_cell.length_a   1.000
_cell.length_b   1.000
_cell.length_c   1.000
_cell.angle_alpha   90.00
_cell.angle_beta   90.00
_cell.angle_gamma   90.00
#
_symmetry.space_group_name_H-M   'P 1'
#
loop_
_entity.id
_entity.type
_entity.pdbx_description
1 polymer ?
#
loop_
_entity_poly.entity_id
_entity_poly.type
_entity_poly.pdbx_seq_one_letter_code
_entity_poly.pdbx_strand_id
1 'polypeptide(L)'
;MVSEVAAADSTGRTALRWFAGGLVAAPLGILPHEIGHFLVLLALGVPDLTLHFVGVTWDLEEFWLAVWREDYATAATIAPLWGVALSDAAGPLATYVLVLACCYGCATWRPHPALVAVAYFAQARINVATQYAWRRLFNSELPSDLEAMAAGANFDELRVAILTGVPVPLLVGFALVFLAATGAWLLRYLPRGRRIVAAVSMVVGMIVSLVAYAGYVGPWLLP
;
A
#
# COMPACT_ATOMS: atom_id res chain seq x y z
N MET A 1 -14.85 -40.02 -20.86
CA MET A 1 -14.91 -39.66 -19.44
C MET A 1 -13.58 -40.04 -18.81
N VAL A 2 -12.58 -39.17 -18.92
CA VAL A 2 -11.32 -39.36 -18.21
C VAL A 2 -11.52 -38.65 -16.89
N SER A 3 -11.76 -39.42 -15.83
CA SER A 3 -11.64 -38.91 -14.47
C SER A 3 -10.16 -38.62 -14.26
N GLU A 4 -9.71 -37.41 -14.59
CA GLU A 4 -8.52 -36.85 -13.98
C GLU A 4 -8.82 -36.83 -12.48
N VAL A 5 -8.38 -37.88 -11.80
CA VAL A 5 -8.08 -37.83 -10.37
C VAL A 5 -6.95 -36.81 -10.28
N ALA A 6 -7.30 -35.54 -10.27
CA ALA A 6 -6.40 -34.45 -9.96
C ALA A 6 -5.83 -34.84 -8.60
N ALA A 7 -4.60 -35.38 -8.59
CA ALA A 7 -3.95 -35.89 -7.40
C ALA A 7 -4.12 -34.81 -6.34
N ALA A 8 -4.93 -35.12 -5.33
CA ALA A 8 -5.31 -34.14 -4.32
C ALA A 8 -4.00 -33.55 -3.82
N ASP A 9 -3.79 -32.25 -4.09
CA ASP A 9 -2.54 -31.60 -3.74
C ASP A 9 -2.27 -31.92 -2.26
N SER A 10 -1.06 -32.13 -1.77
CA SER A 10 -0.92 -32.39 -0.32
C SER A 10 -1.10 -31.08 0.45
N THR A 11 -1.51 -31.14 1.72
CA THR A 11 -1.58 -29.95 2.59
C THR A 11 -0.24 -29.21 2.61
N GLY A 12 0.87 -29.95 2.67
CA GLY A 12 2.22 -29.40 2.59
C GLY A 12 2.52 -28.69 1.27
N ARG A 13 2.10 -29.25 0.13
CA ARG A 13 2.29 -28.57 -1.17
C ARG A 13 1.48 -27.30 -1.28
N THR A 14 0.25 -27.29 -0.76
CA THR A 14 -0.56 -26.06 -0.67
C THR A 14 0.15 -25.02 0.19
N ALA A 15 0.58 -25.38 1.41
CA ALA A 15 1.28 -24.45 2.30
C ALA A 15 2.53 -23.85 1.64
N LEU A 16 3.40 -24.68 1.07
CA LEU A 16 4.64 -24.23 0.42
C LEU A 16 4.37 -23.28 -0.76
N ARG A 17 3.38 -23.58 -1.61
CA ARG A 17 3.02 -22.74 -2.77
C ARG A 17 2.54 -21.36 -2.35
N TRP A 18 1.70 -21.29 -1.32
CA TRP A 18 1.16 -20.01 -0.82
C TRP A 18 2.20 -19.22 -0.03
N PHE A 19 3.05 -19.89 0.74
CA PHE A 19 4.22 -19.27 1.35
C PHE A 19 5.16 -18.66 0.31
N ALA A 20 5.53 -19.42 -0.73
CA ALA A 20 6.38 -18.93 -1.82
C ALA A 20 5.73 -17.76 -2.58
N GLY A 21 4.40 -17.79 -2.78
CA GLY A 21 3.67 -16.65 -3.33
C GLY A 21 3.74 -15.41 -2.42
N GLY A 22 3.70 -15.59 -1.10
CA GLY A 22 3.87 -14.52 -0.12
C GLY A 22 5.28 -13.91 -0.12
N LEU A 23 6.33 -14.70 -0.41
CA LEU A 23 7.73 -14.24 -0.37
C LEU A 23 8.06 -13.10 -1.34
N VAL A 24 7.31 -12.94 -2.42
CA VAL A 24 7.51 -11.86 -3.40
C VAL A 24 6.63 -10.65 -3.15
N ALA A 25 5.71 -10.72 -2.18
CA ALA A 25 4.64 -9.75 -2.03
C ALA A 25 5.13 -8.38 -1.57
N ALA A 26 6.11 -8.32 -0.66
CA ALA A 26 6.61 -7.05 -0.13
C ALA A 26 7.27 -6.15 -1.20
N PRO A 27 8.32 -6.59 -1.92
CA PRO A 27 8.95 -5.74 -2.92
C PRO A 27 7.98 -5.35 -4.04
N LEU A 28 7.12 -6.28 -4.48
CA LEU A 28 6.15 -6.02 -5.55
C LEU A 28 4.96 -5.16 -5.09
N GLY A 29 4.68 -5.07 -3.79
CA GLY A 29 3.64 -4.19 -3.26
C GLY A 29 4.17 -2.81 -2.87
N ILE A 30 5.42 -2.72 -2.39
CA ILE A 30 6.05 -1.46 -1.95
C ILE A 30 6.57 -0.67 -3.15
N LEU A 31 7.40 -1.27 -4.00
CA LEU A 31 8.09 -0.52 -5.06
C LEU A 31 7.14 0.19 -6.02
N PRO A 32 6.07 -0.44 -6.55
CA PRO A 32 5.17 0.28 -7.46
C PRO A 32 4.48 1.48 -6.83
N HIS A 33 4.22 1.42 -5.52
CA HIS A 33 3.66 2.54 -4.77
C HIS A 33 4.66 3.69 -4.67
N GLU A 34 5.89 3.41 -4.22
CA GLU A 34 6.93 4.45 -4.13
C GLU A 34 7.32 5.03 -5.50
N ILE A 35 7.34 4.18 -6.54
CA ILE A 35 7.54 4.62 -7.93
C ILE A 35 6.44 5.59 -8.36
N GLY A 36 5.19 5.40 -7.90
CA GLY A 36 4.09 6.34 -8.15
C GLY A 36 4.41 7.75 -7.67
N HIS A 37 4.81 7.89 -6.40
CA HIS A 37 5.26 9.17 -5.84
C HIS A 37 6.45 9.74 -6.62
N PHE A 38 7.49 8.91 -6.82
CA PHE A 38 8.73 9.32 -7.47
C PHE A 38 8.49 9.87 -8.88
N LEU A 39 7.67 9.20 -9.70
CA LEU A 39 7.44 9.63 -11.09
C LEU A 39 6.74 10.99 -11.17
N VAL A 40 5.84 11.30 -10.24
CA VAL A 40 5.20 12.62 -10.20
C VAL A 40 6.19 13.70 -9.78
N LEU A 41 6.96 13.48 -8.70
CA LEU A 41 7.96 14.44 -8.24
C LEU A 41 9.05 14.66 -9.30
N LEU A 42 9.45 13.61 -10.01
CA LEU A 42 10.38 13.69 -11.12
C LEU A 42 9.82 14.53 -12.26
N ALA A 43 8.55 14.33 -12.64
CA ALA A 43 7.88 15.11 -13.69
C ALA A 43 7.72 16.59 -13.31
N LEU A 44 7.64 16.88 -12.01
CA LEU A 44 7.61 18.25 -11.47
C LEU A 44 9.00 18.91 -11.37
N GLY A 45 10.07 18.16 -11.65
CA GLY A 45 11.44 18.68 -11.61
C GLY A 45 11.95 18.96 -10.20
N VAL A 46 11.48 18.20 -9.20
CA VAL A 46 11.97 18.29 -7.82
C VAL A 46 13.47 17.93 -7.76
N PRO A 47 14.33 18.81 -7.20
CA PRO A 47 15.75 18.53 -7.06
C PRO A 47 16.01 17.47 -5.98
N ASP A 48 17.18 16.81 -6.07
CA ASP A 48 17.68 15.83 -5.07
C ASP A 48 16.73 14.65 -4.77
N LEU A 49 15.86 14.33 -5.73
CA LEU A 49 14.90 13.24 -5.65
C LEU A 49 15.59 11.88 -5.75
N THR A 50 15.39 11.03 -4.74
CA THR A 50 15.93 9.68 -4.65
C THR A 50 14.80 8.72 -4.29
N LEU A 51 14.69 7.64 -5.06
CA LEU A 51 13.80 6.52 -4.74
C LEU A 51 14.50 5.61 -3.73
N HIS A 52 13.94 5.52 -2.52
CA HIS A 52 14.37 4.59 -1.49
C HIS A 52 13.51 3.32 -1.54
N PHE A 53 14.00 2.24 -0.91
CA PHE A 53 13.27 0.97 -0.90
C PHE A 53 11.94 1.00 -0.14
N VAL A 54 11.70 2.00 0.71
CA VAL A 54 10.45 2.18 1.48
C VAL A 54 9.90 3.60 1.42
N GLY A 55 10.37 4.41 0.48
CA GLY A 55 9.98 5.82 0.41
C GLY A 55 10.62 6.56 -0.77
N VAL A 56 10.38 7.85 -0.82
CA VAL A 56 11.03 8.77 -1.76
C VAL A 56 11.57 9.94 -0.94
N THR A 57 12.78 10.43 -1.23
CA THR A 57 13.28 11.65 -0.58
C THR A 57 12.49 12.86 -1.05
N TRP A 58 11.44 13.13 -0.29
CA TRP A 58 10.65 14.34 -0.33
C TRP A 58 10.41 14.75 1.12
N ASP A 59 11.45 15.28 1.75
CA ASP A 59 11.41 15.69 3.15
C ASP A 59 11.69 17.19 3.25
N LEU A 60 10.78 17.98 2.69
CA LEU A 60 10.76 19.42 2.93
C LEU A 60 10.00 19.64 4.23
N GLU A 61 10.64 19.33 5.35
CA GLU A 61 10.11 19.60 6.69
C GLU A 61 9.56 21.03 6.77
N GLU A 62 10.25 22.00 6.15
CA GLU A 62 9.83 23.40 6.03
C GLU A 62 8.51 23.57 5.27
N PHE A 63 8.28 22.82 4.19
CA PHE A 63 7.02 22.83 3.44
C PHE A 63 5.88 22.34 4.32
N TRP A 64 6.05 21.18 4.96
CA TRP A 64 5.00 20.59 5.80
C TRP A 64 4.74 21.43 7.05
N LEU A 65 5.78 22.02 7.65
CA LEU A 65 5.64 22.95 8.75
C LEU A 65 4.85 24.21 8.35
N ALA A 66 5.08 24.75 7.15
CA ALA A 66 4.29 25.86 6.61
C ALA A 66 2.83 25.46 6.37
N VAL A 67 2.59 24.29 5.77
CA VAL A 67 1.24 23.73 5.58
C VAL A 67 0.51 23.54 6.90
N TRP A 68 1.16 23.02 7.94
CA TRP A 68 0.54 22.81 9.26
C TRP A 68 0.26 24.11 10.02
N ARG A 69 1.01 25.17 9.73
CA ARG A 69 0.72 26.52 10.24
C ARG A 69 -0.36 27.25 9.42
N GLU A 70 -0.96 26.56 8.45
CA GLU A 70 -1.88 27.12 7.46
C GLU A 70 -1.27 28.27 6.63
N ASP A 71 0.06 28.36 6.59
CA ASP A 71 0.80 29.32 5.77
C ASP A 71 1.07 28.75 4.38
N TYR A 72 -0.03 28.57 3.63
CA TYR A 72 0.00 28.05 2.27
C TYR A 72 0.75 28.95 1.29
N ALA A 73 0.87 30.25 1.61
CA ALA A 73 1.66 31.18 0.81
C ALA A 73 3.14 30.82 0.91
N THR A 74 3.68 30.65 2.12
CA THR A 74 5.06 30.18 2.33
C THR A 74 5.28 28.80 1.73
N ALA A 75 4.37 27.84 1.98
CA ALA A 75 4.48 26.50 1.40
C ALA A 75 4.55 26.53 -0.14
N ALA A 76 3.73 27.36 -0.79
CA ALA A 76 3.73 27.52 -2.24
C ALA A 76 5.01 28.15 -2.81
N THR A 77 5.80 28.89 -2.00
CA THR A 77 7.13 29.37 -2.42
C THR A 77 8.18 28.25 -2.45
N ILE A 78 7.97 27.20 -1.65
CA ILE A 78 8.86 26.05 -1.57
C ILE A 78 8.52 25.03 -2.67
N ALA A 79 7.24 24.66 -2.80
CA ALA A 79 6.77 23.70 -3.79
C ALA A 79 5.32 23.96 -4.23
N PRO A 80 4.95 23.64 -5.48
CA PRO A 80 3.57 23.79 -5.92
C PRO A 80 2.65 22.83 -5.16
N LEU A 81 1.72 23.37 -4.36
CA LEU A 81 0.80 22.59 -3.51
C LEU A 81 0.08 21.47 -4.27
N TRP A 82 -0.41 21.77 -5.48
CA TRP A 82 -1.11 20.81 -6.33
C TRP A 82 -0.19 19.66 -6.78
N GLY A 83 1.10 19.94 -6.99
CA GLY A 83 2.08 18.97 -7.43
C GLY A 83 2.44 18.00 -6.30
N VAL A 84 2.59 18.53 -5.08
CA VAL A 84 2.79 17.71 -3.88
C VAL A 84 1.56 16.84 -3.61
N ALA A 85 0.36 17.42 -3.69
CA ALA A 85 -0.89 16.66 -3.54
C ALA A 85 -1.02 15.54 -4.59
N LEU A 86 -0.65 15.83 -5.85
CA LEU A 86 -0.65 14.82 -6.91
C LEU A 86 0.36 13.72 -6.62
N SER A 87 1.56 14.06 -6.13
CA SER A 87 2.56 13.09 -5.72
C SER A 87 2.04 12.20 -4.61
N ASP A 88 1.53 12.77 -3.51
CA ASP A 88 0.98 11.99 -2.40
C ASP A 88 -0.19 11.11 -2.86
N ALA A 89 -1.00 11.54 -3.82
CA ALA A 89 -2.06 10.70 -4.39
C ALA A 89 -1.53 9.56 -5.30
N ALA A 90 -0.37 9.73 -5.92
CA ALA A 90 0.14 8.83 -6.95
C ALA A 90 0.52 7.44 -6.41
N GLY A 91 1.08 7.34 -5.21
CA GLY A 91 1.40 6.05 -4.58
C GLY A 91 0.16 5.18 -4.33
N PRO A 92 -0.87 5.69 -3.63
CA PRO A 92 -2.15 4.98 -3.48
C PRO A 92 -2.81 4.63 -4.82
N LEU A 93 -2.80 5.54 -5.80
CA LEU A 93 -3.33 5.26 -7.14
C LEU A 93 -2.58 4.11 -7.83
N ALA A 94 -1.25 4.09 -7.77
CA ALA A 94 -0.45 2.99 -8.31
C ALA A 94 -0.77 1.66 -7.61
N THR A 95 -1.02 1.70 -6.30
CA THR A 95 -1.47 0.54 -5.52
C THR A 95 -2.83 0.03 -5.99
N TYR A 96 -3.81 0.91 -6.22
CA TYR A 96 -5.11 0.50 -6.76
C TYR A 96 -4.99 -0.15 -8.14
N VAL A 97 -4.18 0.43 -9.03
CA VAL A 97 -3.92 -0.14 -10.36
C VAL A 97 -3.27 -1.52 -10.24
N LEU A 98 -2.27 -1.68 -9.37
CA LEU A 98 -1.61 -2.96 -9.12
C LEU A 98 -2.61 -4.02 -8.63
N VAL A 99 -3.44 -3.69 -7.64
CA VAL A 99 -4.44 -4.61 -7.10
C VAL A 99 -5.45 -5.02 -8.19
N LEU A 100 -5.93 -4.07 -8.99
CA LEU A 100 -6.83 -4.37 -10.12
C LEU A 100 -6.15 -5.25 -11.16
N ALA A 101 -4.87 -5.02 -11.48
CA ALA A 101 -4.09 -5.85 -12.39
C ALA A 101 -3.91 -7.28 -11.86
N CYS A 102 -3.62 -7.44 -10.57
CA CYS A 102 -3.55 -8.75 -9.93
C CYS A 102 -4.91 -9.46 -9.95
N CYS A 103 -6.01 -8.73 -9.73
CA CYS A 103 -7.35 -9.28 -9.84
C CYS A 103 -7.61 -9.75 -11.28
N TYR A 104 -7.42 -8.88 -12.27
CA TYR A 104 -7.57 -9.24 -13.67
C TYR A 104 -6.71 -10.45 -14.07
N GLY A 105 -5.47 -10.51 -13.61
CA GLY A 105 -4.57 -11.64 -13.83
C GLY A 105 -5.11 -12.95 -13.23
N CYS A 106 -5.65 -12.92 -12.01
CA CYS A 106 -6.29 -14.09 -11.39
C CYS A 106 -7.54 -14.56 -12.16
N ALA A 107 -8.29 -13.62 -12.77
CA ALA A 107 -9.44 -13.95 -13.60
C ALA A 107 -9.04 -14.62 -14.92
N THR A 108 -7.91 -14.23 -15.49
CA THR A 108 -7.53 -14.60 -16.87
C THR A 108 -6.59 -15.81 -16.94
N TRP A 109 -5.59 -15.90 -16.06
CA TRP A 109 -4.46 -16.84 -16.23
C TRP A 109 -4.42 -18.01 -15.24
N ARG A 110 -5.56 -18.28 -14.58
CA ARG A 110 -5.68 -19.14 -13.38
C ARG A 110 -5.09 -18.45 -12.13
N PRO A 111 -5.62 -18.74 -10.93
CA PRO A 111 -5.13 -18.10 -9.73
C PRO A 111 -3.70 -18.49 -9.42
N HIS A 112 -2.80 -17.52 -9.52
CA HIS A 112 -1.44 -17.64 -9.02
C HIS A 112 -1.37 -17.14 -7.58
N PRO A 113 -0.86 -17.94 -6.63
CA PRO A 113 -0.71 -17.53 -5.24
C PRO A 113 0.04 -16.19 -5.08
N ALA A 114 1.03 -15.94 -5.94
CA ALA A 114 1.77 -14.68 -5.96
C ALA A 114 0.88 -13.47 -6.29
N LEU A 115 -0.03 -13.55 -7.27
CA LEU A 115 -0.92 -12.44 -7.60
C LEU A 115 -1.88 -12.11 -6.45
N VAL A 116 -2.44 -13.15 -5.82
CA VAL A 116 -3.31 -12.98 -4.65
C VAL A 116 -2.52 -12.39 -3.48
N ALA A 117 -1.30 -12.88 -3.25
CA ALA A 117 -0.45 -12.39 -2.18
C ALA A 117 -0.03 -10.92 -2.40
N VAL A 118 0.44 -10.56 -3.59
CA VAL A 118 0.81 -9.18 -3.92
C VAL A 118 -0.39 -8.26 -3.73
N ALA A 119 -1.58 -8.64 -4.20
CA ALA A 119 -2.78 -7.82 -4.04
C ALA A 119 -3.16 -7.59 -2.56
N TYR A 120 -3.17 -8.63 -1.74
CA TYR A 120 -3.45 -8.47 -0.30
C TYR A 120 -2.38 -7.68 0.42
N PHE A 121 -1.11 -7.87 0.07
CA PHE A 121 -0.01 -7.11 0.68
C PHE A 121 -0.09 -5.63 0.30
N ALA A 122 -0.31 -5.33 -0.98
CA ALA A 122 -0.48 -3.97 -1.47
C ALA A 122 -1.69 -3.29 -0.78
N GLN A 123 -2.79 -4.03 -0.56
CA GLN A 123 -3.92 -3.55 0.23
C GLN A 123 -3.59 -3.27 1.69
N ALA A 124 -2.66 -4.01 2.30
CA ALA A 124 -2.30 -3.77 3.69
C ALA A 124 -1.67 -2.39 3.91
N ARG A 125 -1.08 -1.77 2.87
CA ARG A 125 -0.63 -0.37 2.92
C ARG A 125 -1.80 0.62 3.03
N ILE A 126 -2.98 0.24 2.55
CA ILE A 126 -4.21 1.02 2.66
C ILE A 126 -4.81 0.93 4.10
N ASN A 127 -4.30 0.05 4.99
CA ASN A 127 -4.74 -0.02 6.39
C ASN A 127 -4.45 1.26 7.19
N VAL A 128 -3.72 2.22 6.65
CA VAL A 128 -3.61 3.58 7.19
C VAL A 128 -5.00 4.20 7.47
N ALA A 129 -5.95 4.02 6.55
CA ALA A 129 -7.36 4.38 6.71
C ALA A 129 -8.00 3.75 7.97
N THR A 130 -7.65 2.49 8.25
CA THR A 130 -8.15 1.77 9.43
C THR A 130 -7.50 2.24 10.72
N GLN A 131 -6.21 2.62 10.71
CA GLN A 131 -5.55 3.17 11.89
C GLN A 131 -6.12 4.54 12.26
N TYR A 132 -6.35 5.40 11.26
CA TYR A 132 -7.01 6.69 11.47
C TYR A 132 -8.44 6.52 12.01
N ALA A 133 -9.24 5.66 11.38
CA ALA A 133 -10.60 5.38 11.83
C ALA A 133 -10.63 4.79 13.25
N TRP A 134 -9.72 3.86 13.56
CA TRP A 134 -9.58 3.27 14.89
C TRP A 134 -9.23 4.33 15.94
N ARG A 135 -8.23 5.18 15.68
CA ARG A 135 -7.86 6.27 16.59
C ARG A 135 -9.05 7.21 16.82
N ARG A 136 -9.79 7.57 15.77
CA ARG A 136 -10.95 8.47 15.91
C ARG A 136 -12.14 7.84 16.66
N LEU A 137 -12.33 6.53 16.53
CA LEU A 137 -13.43 5.82 17.19
C LEU A 137 -13.14 5.47 18.65
N PHE A 138 -11.87 5.20 18.99
CA PHE A 138 -11.51 4.63 20.29
C PHE A 138 -10.59 5.50 21.15
N ASN A 139 -9.89 6.49 20.59
CA ASN A 139 -9.15 7.50 21.37
C ASN A 139 -9.90 8.83 21.32
N SER A 140 -10.59 9.17 22.41
CA SER A 140 -11.33 10.43 22.58
C SER A 140 -10.42 11.66 22.70
N GLU A 141 -9.15 11.44 22.99
CA GLU A 141 -8.10 12.46 22.97
C GLU A 141 -7.28 12.23 21.71
N LEU A 142 -7.74 12.81 20.60
CA LEU A 142 -6.80 13.10 19.53
C LEU A 142 -5.67 13.92 20.18
N PRO A 143 -4.39 13.56 19.95
CA PRO A 143 -3.29 14.42 20.36
C PRO A 143 -3.60 15.85 19.89
N SER A 144 -3.07 16.87 20.58
CA SER A 144 -3.21 18.27 20.12
C SER A 144 -3.05 18.35 18.61
N ASP A 145 -3.82 19.21 17.92
CA ASP A 145 -3.92 19.17 16.45
C ASP A 145 -2.54 19.03 15.77
N LEU A 146 -1.51 19.68 16.31
CA LEU A 146 -0.10 19.52 15.93
C LEU A 146 0.52 18.11 16.10
N GLU A 147 0.32 17.41 17.22
CA GLU A 147 0.82 16.03 17.41
C GLU A 147 0.02 15.01 16.59
N ALA A 148 -1.29 15.23 16.44
CA ALA A 148 -2.12 14.37 15.60
C ALA A 148 -1.79 14.58 14.11
N MET A 149 -1.47 15.81 13.72
CA MET A 149 -1.01 16.18 12.37
C MET A 149 0.42 15.71 12.11
N ALA A 150 1.35 15.80 13.07
CA ALA A 150 2.70 15.26 12.95
C ALA A 150 2.72 13.72 12.89
N ALA A 151 1.86 13.04 13.67
CA ALA A 151 1.67 11.59 13.54
C ALA A 151 0.91 11.20 12.26
N GLY A 152 0.04 12.09 11.77
CA GLY A 152 -0.70 11.95 10.52
C GLY A 152 0.10 12.30 9.27
N ALA A 153 1.21 13.00 9.43
CA ALA A 153 2.12 13.45 8.38
C ALA A 153 2.75 12.31 7.59
N ASN A 154 2.65 11.07 8.03
CA ASN A 154 3.21 9.91 7.34
C ASN A 154 2.17 9.21 6.46
N PHE A 155 1.00 9.80 6.24
CA PHE A 155 -0.10 9.18 5.52
C PHE A 155 -0.48 9.97 4.27
N ASP A 156 -0.37 9.30 3.13
CA ASP A 156 -0.65 9.86 1.81
C ASP A 156 -2.06 10.46 1.72
N GLU A 157 -3.09 9.73 2.18
CA GLU A 157 -4.47 10.22 2.09
C GLU A 157 -4.72 11.47 2.95
N LEU A 158 -4.04 11.58 4.10
CA LEU A 158 -4.18 12.77 4.94
C LEU A 158 -3.46 13.95 4.33
N ARG A 159 -2.26 13.75 3.78
CA ARG A 159 -1.52 14.78 3.04
C ARG A 159 -2.33 15.29 1.85
N VAL A 160 -2.92 14.39 1.07
CA VAL A 160 -3.83 14.75 -0.03
C VAL A 160 -5.03 15.54 0.51
N ALA A 161 -5.67 15.10 1.58
CA ALA A 161 -6.81 15.81 2.17
C ALA A 161 -6.46 17.23 2.61
N ILE A 162 -5.33 17.42 3.29
CA ILE A 162 -4.85 18.72 3.75
C ILE A 162 -4.59 19.65 2.56
N LEU A 163 -3.90 19.17 1.53
CA LEU A 163 -3.48 20.00 0.39
C LEU A 163 -4.62 20.30 -0.60
N THR A 164 -5.64 19.45 -0.67
CA THR A 164 -6.75 19.59 -1.65
C THR A 164 -8.06 20.04 -1.03
N GLY A 165 -8.18 19.96 0.30
CA GLY A 165 -9.45 20.16 1.01
C GLY A 165 -10.45 19.00 0.85
N VAL A 166 -10.07 17.90 0.19
CA VAL A 166 -10.94 16.71 0.09
C VAL A 166 -11.16 16.11 1.49
N PRO A 167 -12.41 15.89 1.91
CA PRO A 167 -12.67 15.30 3.22
C PRO A 167 -11.98 13.94 3.41
N VAL A 168 -11.18 13.79 4.47
CA VAL A 168 -10.53 12.52 4.86
C VAL A 168 -11.48 11.31 4.83
N PRO A 169 -12.74 11.40 5.32
CA PRO A 169 -13.68 10.27 5.27
C PRO A 169 -13.99 9.77 3.85
N LEU A 170 -13.89 10.62 2.82
CA LEU A 170 -14.12 10.19 1.44
C LEU A 170 -12.95 9.36 0.91
N LEU A 171 -11.71 9.81 1.16
CA LEU A 171 -10.50 9.08 0.75
C LEU A 171 -10.39 7.74 1.47
N VAL A 172 -10.55 7.76 2.81
CA VAL A 172 -10.56 6.58 3.67
C VAL A 172 -11.73 5.65 3.30
N GLY A 173 -12.93 6.20 3.10
CA GLY A 173 -14.11 5.42 2.74
C GLY A 173 -13.96 4.71 1.40
N PHE A 174 -13.42 5.40 0.40
CA PHE A 174 -13.09 4.80 -0.89
C PHE A 174 -12.08 3.66 -0.74
N ALA A 175 -10.98 3.90 -0.04
CA ALA A 175 -9.95 2.90 0.28
C ALA A 175 -10.54 1.63 0.93
N LEU A 176 -11.41 1.80 1.92
CA LEU A 176 -12.08 0.69 2.61
C LEU A 176 -13.03 -0.08 1.71
N VAL A 177 -13.84 0.61 0.91
CA VAL A 177 -14.75 -0.04 -0.06
C VAL A 177 -13.94 -0.81 -1.10
N PHE A 178 -12.86 -0.22 -1.61
CA PHE A 178 -11.97 -0.85 -2.57
C PHE A 178 -11.32 -2.11 -1.98
N LEU A 179 -10.76 -2.02 -0.77
CA LEU A 179 -10.16 -3.14 -0.05
C LEU A 179 -11.19 -4.25 0.21
N ALA A 180 -12.39 -3.91 0.68
CA ALA A 180 -13.45 -4.89 0.95
C ALA A 180 -13.89 -5.59 -0.35
N ALA A 181 -14.12 -4.84 -1.42
CA ALA A 181 -14.59 -5.38 -2.70
C ALA A 181 -13.54 -6.29 -3.34
N THR A 182 -12.30 -5.81 -3.46
CA THR A 182 -11.20 -6.58 -4.09
C THR A 182 -10.75 -7.74 -3.20
N GLY A 183 -10.68 -7.55 -1.88
CA GLY A 183 -10.38 -8.60 -0.91
C GLY A 183 -11.44 -9.71 -0.94
N ALA A 184 -12.73 -9.39 -0.92
CA ALA A 184 -13.80 -10.38 -1.00
C ALA A 184 -13.78 -11.14 -2.35
N TRP A 185 -13.41 -10.45 -3.43
CA TRP A 185 -13.24 -11.06 -4.74
C TRP A 185 -12.05 -12.04 -4.76
N LEU A 186 -10.90 -11.66 -4.20
CA LEU A 186 -9.68 -12.47 -4.13
C LEU A 186 -9.86 -13.74 -3.28
N LEU A 187 -10.69 -13.73 -2.25
CA LEU A 187 -11.00 -14.91 -1.43
C LEU A 187 -11.53 -16.09 -2.24
N ARG A 188 -12.13 -15.84 -3.41
CA ARG A 188 -12.66 -16.88 -4.31
C ARG A 188 -11.55 -17.75 -4.91
N TYR A 189 -10.33 -17.22 -4.96
CA TYR A 189 -9.16 -17.86 -5.56
C TYR A 189 -8.32 -18.66 -4.55
N LEU A 190 -8.64 -18.59 -3.26
CA LEU A 190 -8.06 -19.49 -2.26
C LEU A 190 -8.63 -20.92 -2.42
N PRO A 191 -7.80 -21.97 -2.29
CA PRO A 191 -8.21 -23.36 -2.48
C PRO A 191 -9.33 -23.75 -1.49
N ARG A 192 -10.46 -24.21 -2.03
CA ARG A 192 -11.59 -24.70 -1.22
C ARG A 192 -11.15 -25.89 -0.37
N GLY A 193 -11.62 -25.96 0.87
CA GLY A 193 -11.22 -26.98 1.86
C GLY A 193 -9.86 -26.74 2.54
N ARG A 194 -9.02 -25.82 2.03
CA ARG A 194 -7.70 -25.49 2.63
C ARG A 194 -7.43 -23.99 2.72
N ARG A 195 -8.48 -23.19 2.72
CA ARG A 195 -8.37 -21.72 2.74
C ARG A 195 -7.54 -21.22 3.90
N ILE A 196 -7.72 -21.80 5.09
CA ILE A 196 -6.97 -21.42 6.29
C ILE A 196 -5.48 -21.68 6.09
N VAL A 197 -5.10 -22.88 5.63
CA VAL A 197 -3.69 -23.23 5.37
C VAL A 197 -3.09 -22.29 4.34
N ALA A 198 -3.78 -22.07 3.22
CA ALA A 198 -3.32 -21.15 2.17
C ALA A 198 -3.15 -19.71 2.69
N ALA A 199 -4.14 -19.18 3.41
CA ALA A 199 -4.13 -17.82 3.94
C ALA A 199 -3.01 -17.64 4.99
N VAL A 200 -2.90 -18.55 5.97
CA VAL A 200 -1.86 -18.49 7.00
C VAL A 200 -0.48 -18.60 6.38
N SER A 201 -0.25 -19.57 5.47
CA SER A 201 1.05 -19.71 4.80
C SER A 201 1.41 -18.49 3.96
N MET A 202 0.43 -17.90 3.27
CA MET A 202 0.61 -16.64 2.53
C MET A 202 1.02 -15.50 3.45
N VAL A 203 0.31 -15.30 4.57
CA VAL A 203 0.63 -14.25 5.55
C VAL A 203 2.02 -14.45 6.15
N VAL A 204 2.38 -15.67 6.52
CA VAL A 204 3.74 -15.97 7.01
C VAL A 204 4.78 -15.65 5.94
N GLY A 205 4.53 -16.01 4.68
CA GLY A 205 5.40 -15.66 3.55
C GLY A 205 5.54 -14.16 3.34
N MET A 206 4.45 -13.40 3.46
CA MET A 206 4.46 -11.93 3.39
C MET A 206 5.28 -11.29 4.51
N ILE A 207 5.15 -11.78 5.74
CA ILE A 207 5.92 -11.28 6.89
C ILE A 207 7.41 -11.54 6.66
N VAL A 208 7.78 -12.75 6.24
CA VAL A 208 9.17 -13.08 5.89
C VAL A 208 9.65 -12.22 4.73
N SER A 209 8.83 -12.01 3.70
CA SER A 209 9.12 -11.11 2.57
C SER A 209 9.44 -9.70 3.06
N LEU A 210 8.60 -9.14 3.93
CA LEU A 210 8.76 -7.79 4.47
C LEU A 210 10.04 -7.65 5.28
N VAL A 211 10.32 -8.58 6.19
CA VAL A 211 11.54 -8.58 7.01
C VAL A 211 12.79 -8.72 6.12
N ALA A 212 12.76 -9.65 5.17
CA ALA A 212 13.88 -9.85 4.25
C ALA A 212 14.11 -8.63 3.35
N TYR A 213 13.03 -8.04 2.84
CA TYR A 213 13.08 -6.87 2.00
C TYR A 213 13.56 -5.64 2.77
N ALA A 214 12.88 -5.24 3.83
CA ALA A 214 13.24 -4.03 4.57
C ALA A 214 14.59 -4.14 5.29
N GLY A 215 14.96 -5.34 5.76
CA GLY A 215 16.19 -5.53 6.53
C GLY A 215 17.45 -5.77 5.68
N TYR A 216 17.31 -6.31 4.46
CA TYR A 216 18.46 -6.80 3.70
C TYR A 216 18.40 -6.45 2.21
N VAL A 217 17.32 -6.83 1.52
CA VAL A 217 17.28 -6.74 0.05
C VAL A 217 17.04 -5.30 -0.41
N GLY A 218 16.12 -4.59 0.23
CA GLY A 218 15.77 -3.20 -0.06
C GLY A 218 16.98 -2.27 0.02
N PRO A 219 17.69 -2.19 1.15
CA PRO A 219 18.89 -1.37 1.29
C PRO A 219 20.03 -1.72 0.33
N TRP A 220 20.04 -2.93 -0.24
CA TRP A 220 21.01 -3.33 -1.25
C TRP A 220 20.59 -2.91 -2.67
N LEU A 221 19.29 -2.89 -2.96
CA LEU A 221 18.74 -2.54 -4.27
C LEU A 221 18.62 -1.03 -4.49
N LEU A 222 18.22 -0.31 -3.44
CA LEU A 222 17.97 1.12 -3.45
C LEU A 222 18.57 1.71 -2.17
N PRO A 223 19.01 2.98 -2.21
CA PRO A 223 19.54 3.66 -1.03
C PRO A 223 18.52 3.76 0.10
#